data_AF-N0BNH6-F1
#
_entry.id   AF-N0BNH6-F1
#
_cell.length_a   1.000
_cell.length_b   1.000
_cell.length_c   1.000
_cell.angle_alpha   90.00
_cell.angle_beta   90.00
_cell.angle_gamma   90.00
#
_symmetry.space_group_name_H-M   'P 1'
#
loop_
_entity.id
_entity.type
_entity.pdbx_description
1 polymer ?
#
loop_
_entity_poly.entity_id
_entity_poly.type
_entity_poly.pdbx_seq_one_letter_code
_entity_poly.pdbx_strand_id
1 'polypeptide(L)'
;MDFKFDDIGSFPLPEGITKEWVEENLSSREFEEMCQRAFVMKVKSGVEVPNYPQFRDMVKMFLDLMKDEAFQESPYLIKKENAIIPELESLKKLSYGSGIRICLTGPFEIYLKEFGPVIYEDVLSAISKSIARFAENAIKSSLNVTCISIDDPSLGLNPELQPTPEQMELAYENFDFSVDVQIHLHAPLYYQKFLEIEAIDVIGVESAKDENVMNFIDAEELESYDKMLRIGISRSDIDALIAEFNTKHNVNAWKDRDLIVKAIDELESPEKIYERIEKAYNIFGELIAYVGPDCGLGGFPTQESAVKLLENTAEAISRFKG
;
A
#
# COMPACT_ATOMS: atom_id res chain seq x y z
N MET A 1 3.28 -15.86 -17.24
CA MET A 1 2.55 -14.94 -16.35
C MET A 1 3.59 -14.17 -15.58
N ASP A 2 3.65 -12.85 -15.78
CA ASP A 2 4.78 -12.02 -15.33
C ASP A 2 4.42 -11.04 -14.20
N PHE A 3 3.21 -11.17 -13.62
CA PHE A 3 2.83 -10.31 -12.50
C PHE A 3 3.61 -10.65 -11.22
N LYS A 4 3.84 -9.62 -10.40
CA LYS A 4 4.55 -9.73 -9.12
C LYS A 4 3.58 -9.76 -7.94
N PHE A 5 3.92 -10.51 -6.90
CA PHE A 5 3.20 -10.50 -5.63
C PHE A 5 3.73 -9.37 -4.74
N ASP A 6 2.93 -8.32 -4.54
CA ASP A 6 3.22 -7.23 -3.59
C ASP A 6 2.30 -7.23 -2.37
N ASP A 7 2.70 -6.49 -1.34
CA ASP A 7 1.84 -6.11 -0.24
C ASP A 7 1.73 -4.57 -0.13
N ILE A 8 0.71 -4.10 0.58
CA ILE A 8 0.37 -2.67 0.58
C ILE A 8 1.24 -1.83 1.51
N GLY A 9 1.79 -2.38 2.59
CA GLY A 9 2.64 -1.60 3.51
C GLY A 9 2.36 -1.92 4.96
N SER A 10 1.28 -1.35 5.51
CA SER A 10 0.99 -1.51 6.94
C SER A 10 0.90 -2.98 7.36
N PHE A 11 1.54 -3.29 8.48
CA PHE A 11 1.59 -4.63 9.07
C PHE A 11 1.33 -4.56 10.57
N PRO A 12 0.76 -5.61 11.21
CA PRO A 12 0.46 -5.54 12.63
C PRO A 12 1.71 -5.31 13.47
N LEU A 13 1.55 -4.45 14.48
CA LEU A 13 2.54 -4.30 15.54
C LEU A 13 2.72 -5.63 16.27
N PRO A 14 3.94 -5.94 16.75
CA PRO A 14 4.15 -7.05 17.65
C PRO A 14 3.30 -6.90 18.91
N GLU A 15 2.94 -8.04 19.50
CA GLU A 15 2.18 -8.07 20.74
C GLU A 15 2.87 -7.23 21.84
N GLY A 16 2.09 -6.35 22.47
CA GLY A 16 2.57 -5.48 23.54
C GLY A 16 3.25 -4.19 23.08
N ILE A 17 3.45 -3.97 21.77
CA ILE A 17 3.97 -2.72 21.22
C ILE A 17 2.81 -1.81 20.82
N THR A 18 2.89 -0.53 21.18
CA THR A 18 1.89 0.49 20.82
C THR A 18 2.45 1.47 19.79
N LYS A 19 1.56 2.23 19.14
CA LYS A 19 1.98 3.29 18.21
C LYS A 19 2.77 4.39 18.92
N GLU A 20 2.43 4.71 20.16
CA GLU A 20 3.16 5.69 20.96
C GLU A 20 4.60 5.23 21.21
N TRP A 21 4.79 3.95 21.55
CA TRP A 21 6.13 3.39 21.70
C TRP A 21 6.93 3.52 20.40
N VAL A 22 6.31 3.26 19.25
CA VAL A 22 6.97 3.42 17.94
C VAL A 22 7.50 4.84 17.74
N GLU A 23 6.65 5.85 17.92
CA GLU A 23 7.04 7.26 17.71
C GLU A 23 8.16 7.71 18.66
N GLU A 24 8.22 7.19 19.89
CA GLU A 24 9.27 7.52 20.85
C GLU A 24 10.61 6.81 20.58
N ASN A 25 10.62 5.75 19.75
CA ASN A 25 11.75 4.82 19.63
C ASN A 25 12.29 4.66 18.20
N LEU A 26 11.98 5.58 17.27
CA LEU A 26 12.38 5.49 15.85
C LEU A 26 13.89 5.34 15.59
N SER A 27 14.72 5.82 16.51
CA SER A 27 16.20 5.72 16.42
C SER A 27 16.78 4.59 17.27
N SER A 28 15.94 3.80 17.94
CA SER A 28 16.37 2.69 18.79
C SER A 28 16.75 1.46 17.98
N ARG A 29 17.60 0.61 18.57
CA ARG A 29 17.94 -0.68 17.98
C ARG A 29 16.75 -1.62 18.00
N GLU A 30 15.90 -1.53 19.02
CA GLU A 30 14.69 -2.33 19.18
C GLU A 30 13.69 -2.07 18.05
N PHE A 31 13.50 -0.80 17.66
CA PHE A 31 12.67 -0.42 16.51
C PHE A 31 13.25 -0.95 15.19
N GLU A 32 14.56 -0.81 15.00
CA GLU A 32 15.25 -1.34 13.83
C GLU A 32 15.03 -2.86 13.69
N GLU A 33 15.32 -3.64 14.75
CA GLU A 33 15.15 -5.09 14.77
C GLU A 33 13.68 -5.51 14.62
N MET A 34 12.74 -4.70 15.10
CA MET A 34 11.31 -4.92 14.90
C MET A 34 10.91 -4.74 13.43
N CYS A 35 11.34 -3.67 12.78
CA CYS A 35 11.07 -3.43 11.36
C CYS A 35 11.64 -4.56 10.50
N GLN A 36 12.88 -4.96 10.78
CA GLN A 36 13.55 -6.05 10.09
C GLN A 36 12.83 -7.39 10.25
N ARG A 37 12.37 -7.73 11.46
CA ARG A 37 11.63 -8.97 11.70
C ARG A 37 10.31 -9.01 10.93
N ALA A 38 9.53 -7.93 10.96
CA ALA A 38 8.26 -7.88 10.24
C ALA A 38 8.47 -7.94 8.71
N PHE A 39 9.49 -7.25 8.19
CA PHE A 39 9.85 -7.35 6.78
C PHE A 39 10.22 -8.79 6.39
N VAL A 40 11.05 -9.46 7.19
CA VAL A 40 11.43 -10.87 6.95
C VAL A 40 10.22 -11.81 7.05
N MET A 41 9.23 -11.55 7.92
CA MET A 41 7.98 -12.31 7.94
C MET A 41 7.27 -12.23 6.59
N LYS A 42 7.08 -11.01 6.04
CA LYS A 42 6.45 -10.83 4.72
C LYS A 42 7.20 -11.58 3.61
N VAL A 43 8.52 -11.45 3.56
CA VAL A 43 9.37 -12.18 2.58
C VAL A 43 9.18 -13.68 2.72
N LYS A 44 9.21 -14.21 3.96
CA LYS A 44 9.07 -15.66 4.21
C LYS A 44 7.67 -16.18 3.90
N SER A 45 6.64 -15.34 3.97
CA SER A 45 5.29 -15.68 3.52
C SER A 45 5.15 -15.75 1.99
N GLY A 46 6.19 -15.40 1.24
CA GLY A 46 6.22 -15.52 -0.23
C GLY A 46 6.01 -14.21 -0.99
N VAL A 47 5.92 -13.06 -0.30
CA VAL A 47 5.81 -11.75 -0.96
C VAL A 47 7.08 -11.48 -1.80
N GLU A 48 6.91 -11.26 -3.11
CA GLU A 48 8.00 -11.10 -4.07
C GLU A 48 8.58 -9.68 -4.02
N VAL A 49 7.71 -8.67 -3.88
CA VAL A 49 8.06 -7.25 -3.79
C VAL A 49 7.50 -6.67 -2.48
N PRO A 50 8.10 -7.01 -1.33
CA PRO A 50 7.60 -6.58 -0.03
C PRO A 50 7.82 -5.09 0.19
N ASN A 51 6.91 -4.49 0.96
CA ASN A 51 7.01 -3.15 1.47
C ASN A 51 7.49 -3.13 2.93
N TYR A 52 8.09 -2.03 3.36
CA TYR A 52 8.41 -1.81 4.77
C TYR A 52 7.12 -1.89 5.62
N PRO A 53 7.19 -2.25 6.91
CA PRO A 53 6.00 -2.64 7.68
C PRO A 53 5.06 -1.48 8.05
N GLN A 54 5.46 -0.23 7.80
CA GLN A 54 4.69 1.00 8.02
C GLN A 54 3.88 0.97 9.33
N PHE A 55 4.62 0.95 10.45
CA PHE A 55 4.01 0.88 11.78
C PHE A 55 3.39 2.19 12.24
N ARG A 56 3.87 3.29 11.65
CA ARG A 56 3.45 4.65 11.94
C ARG A 56 2.15 4.99 11.23
N ASP A 57 1.53 6.09 11.66
CA ASP A 57 0.37 6.63 10.97
C ASP A 57 0.77 7.15 9.58
N MET A 58 0.03 6.71 8.55
CA MET A 58 0.38 6.95 7.15
C MET A 58 0.52 8.43 6.82
N VAL A 59 -0.31 9.30 7.42
CA VAL A 59 -0.22 10.75 7.17
C VAL A 59 0.88 11.38 8.03
N LYS A 60 0.85 11.14 9.35
CA LYS A 60 1.75 11.83 10.29
C LYS A 60 3.22 11.55 10.00
N MET A 61 3.56 10.33 9.58
CA MET A 61 4.94 9.95 9.32
C MET A 61 5.63 10.84 8.27
N PHE A 62 4.87 11.45 7.36
CA PHE A 62 5.34 12.42 6.38
C PHE A 62 5.02 13.86 6.77
N LEU A 63 3.76 14.13 7.15
CA LEU A 63 3.27 15.49 7.42
C LEU A 63 4.01 16.16 8.58
N ASP A 64 4.31 15.43 9.66
CA ASP A 64 5.00 16.01 10.82
C ASP A 64 6.42 16.48 10.44
N LEU A 65 7.12 15.72 9.58
CA LEU A 65 8.43 16.11 9.05
C LEU A 65 8.34 17.32 8.12
N MET A 66 7.28 17.40 7.31
CA MET A 66 7.04 18.56 6.44
C MET A 66 6.65 19.80 7.22
N LYS A 67 6.15 19.69 8.46
CA LYS A 67 5.76 20.81 9.33
C LYS A 67 6.88 21.31 10.22
N ASP A 68 7.94 20.53 10.41
CA ASP A 68 9.10 20.96 11.19
C ASP A 68 9.90 22.04 10.45
N GLU A 69 9.89 23.26 10.99
CA GLU A 69 10.63 24.41 10.44
C GLU A 69 12.13 24.14 10.28
N ALA A 70 12.72 23.28 11.13
CA ALA A 70 14.12 22.90 11.00
C ALA A 70 14.38 22.08 9.73
N PHE A 71 13.36 21.34 9.26
CA PHE A 71 13.43 20.46 8.11
C PHE A 71 12.94 21.10 6.81
N GLN A 72 12.37 22.30 6.83
CA GLN A 72 11.79 22.98 5.66
C GLN A 72 12.78 23.88 4.89
N GLU A 73 12.66 23.91 3.56
CA GLU A 73 13.19 24.98 2.70
C GLU A 73 12.20 26.15 2.60
N SER A 74 10.91 25.82 2.57
CA SER A 74 9.76 26.73 2.63
C SER A 74 8.59 25.98 3.27
N PRO A 75 7.47 26.64 3.64
CA PRO A 75 6.33 25.95 4.26
C PRO A 75 5.92 24.70 3.48
N TYR A 76 5.85 23.56 4.17
CA TYR A 76 5.54 22.23 3.63
C TYR A 76 6.48 21.66 2.56
N LEU A 77 7.58 22.36 2.23
CA LEU A 77 8.64 21.86 1.35
C LEU A 77 9.82 21.36 2.19
N ILE A 78 9.89 20.06 2.41
CA ILE A 78 10.95 19.43 3.20
C ILE A 78 12.30 19.44 2.46
N LYS A 79 13.39 19.77 3.14
CA LYS A 79 14.77 19.62 2.64
C LYS A 79 15.05 18.17 2.26
N LYS A 80 15.76 17.96 1.15
CA LYS A 80 16.05 16.60 0.64
C LYS A 80 16.73 15.73 1.68
N GLU A 81 17.70 16.26 2.43
CA GLU A 81 18.43 15.50 3.45
C GLU A 81 17.57 15.03 4.65
N ASN A 82 16.38 15.61 4.85
CA ASN A 82 15.47 15.24 5.94
C ASN A 82 14.29 14.38 5.48
N ALA A 83 14.12 14.18 4.17
CA ALA A 83 13.06 13.33 3.61
C ALA A 83 13.40 11.83 3.77
N ILE A 84 13.37 11.35 5.01
CA ILE A 84 13.81 10.00 5.41
C ILE A 84 12.64 9.22 6.00
N ILE A 85 12.49 7.95 5.60
CA ILE A 85 11.52 7.00 6.17
C ILE A 85 12.26 6.10 7.18
N PRO A 86 12.05 6.25 8.51
CA PRO A 86 12.80 5.49 9.52
C PRO A 86 12.68 3.96 9.38
N GLU A 87 11.49 3.46 9.06
CA GLU A 87 11.27 2.04 8.80
C GLU A 87 12.10 1.53 7.62
N LEU A 88 12.25 2.34 6.58
CA LEU A 88 13.06 2.00 5.41
C LEU A 88 14.56 2.02 5.73
N GLU A 89 15.02 3.02 6.46
CA GLU A 89 16.41 3.09 6.95
C GLU A 89 16.79 1.83 7.74
N SER A 90 15.85 1.32 8.54
CA SER A 90 16.03 0.11 9.35
C SER A 90 16.30 -1.12 8.49
N LEU A 91 15.85 -1.15 7.22
CA LEU A 91 16.04 -2.29 6.32
C LEU A 91 17.40 -2.28 5.60
N LYS A 92 18.10 -1.14 5.52
CA LYS A 92 19.37 -1.02 4.77
C LYS A 92 20.43 -2.02 5.23
N LYS A 93 20.42 -2.38 6.51
CA LYS A 93 21.35 -3.35 7.13
C LYS A 93 21.01 -4.82 6.85
N LEU A 94 19.83 -5.13 6.33
CA LEU A 94 19.48 -6.51 5.95
C LEU A 94 20.16 -6.98 4.67
N SER A 95 20.70 -6.05 3.87
CA SER A 95 21.29 -6.35 2.55
C SER A 95 20.36 -7.22 1.68
N TYR A 96 19.05 -6.96 1.74
CA TYR A 96 18.06 -7.65 0.91
C TYR A 96 18.27 -7.27 -0.56
N GLY A 97 18.65 -8.25 -1.38
CA GLY A 97 19.06 -8.03 -2.77
C GLY A 97 17.93 -8.02 -3.79
N SER A 98 16.72 -8.41 -3.40
CA SER A 98 15.55 -8.46 -4.29
C SER A 98 14.78 -7.14 -4.26
N GLY A 99 13.86 -6.97 -5.21
CA GLY A 99 13.03 -5.76 -5.32
C GLY A 99 12.18 -5.51 -4.08
N ILE A 100 12.02 -4.23 -3.71
CA ILE A 100 11.09 -3.78 -2.67
C ILE A 100 10.13 -2.72 -3.21
N ARG A 101 8.95 -2.67 -2.61
CA ARG A 101 7.95 -1.62 -2.81
C ARG A 101 8.08 -0.59 -1.70
N ILE A 102 7.80 0.66 -1.99
CA ILE A 102 7.73 1.74 -1.00
C ILE A 102 6.33 2.36 -1.07
N CYS A 103 5.57 2.32 0.02
CA CYS A 103 4.32 3.09 0.13
C CYS A 103 4.62 4.50 0.63
N LEU A 104 3.99 5.48 0.00
CA LEU A 104 3.94 6.87 0.40
C LEU A 104 2.47 7.29 0.48
N THR A 105 2.11 8.07 1.49
CA THR A 105 0.79 8.71 1.47
C THR A 105 0.80 9.82 0.45
N GLY A 106 -0.22 9.82 -0.41
CA GLY A 106 -0.25 10.69 -1.55
C GLY A 106 -0.60 12.14 -1.22
N PRO A 107 -0.35 13.06 -2.17
CA PRO A 107 -0.42 14.49 -1.92
C PRO A 107 -1.81 14.95 -1.49
N PHE A 108 -2.87 14.34 -2.04
CA PHE A 108 -4.24 14.76 -1.72
C PHE A 108 -4.68 14.32 -0.32
N GLU A 109 -4.27 13.14 0.13
CA GLU A 109 -4.55 12.64 1.47
C GLU A 109 -3.82 13.47 2.53
N ILE A 110 -2.53 13.79 2.30
CA ILE A 110 -1.78 14.70 3.17
C ILE A 110 -2.43 16.09 3.20
N TYR A 111 -2.77 16.63 2.02
CA TYR A 111 -3.39 17.95 1.89
C TYR A 111 -4.74 18.01 2.62
N LEU A 112 -5.62 17.06 2.33
CA LEU A 112 -6.96 16.99 2.91
C LEU A 112 -6.90 16.93 4.44
N LYS A 113 -5.94 16.19 4.98
CA LYS A 113 -5.78 16.06 6.43
C LYS A 113 -5.43 17.37 7.13
N GLU A 114 -4.61 18.20 6.50
CA GLU A 114 -4.13 19.46 7.08
C GLU A 114 -5.05 20.65 6.76
N PHE A 115 -5.56 20.75 5.52
CA PHE A 115 -6.25 21.94 5.02
C PHE A 115 -7.74 21.74 4.71
N GLY A 116 -8.24 20.50 4.76
CA GLY A 116 -9.60 20.19 4.33
C GLY A 116 -9.74 20.18 2.80
N PRO A 117 -10.98 20.28 2.26
CA PRO A 117 -11.27 19.99 0.86
C PRO A 117 -10.93 21.14 -0.11
N VAL A 118 -10.68 22.36 0.37
CA VAL A 118 -10.38 23.51 -0.48
C VAL A 118 -8.91 23.45 -0.88
N ILE A 119 -8.62 23.26 -2.16
CA ILE A 119 -7.26 23.05 -2.69
C ILE A 119 -6.59 24.39 -3.04
N TYR A 120 -5.44 24.66 -2.41
CA TYR A 120 -4.50 25.73 -2.73
C TYR A 120 -3.31 25.11 -3.49
N GLU A 121 -3.16 25.48 -4.76
CA GLU A 121 -2.22 24.85 -5.69
C GLU A 121 -0.75 24.99 -5.27
N ASP A 122 -0.37 26.13 -4.70
CA ASP A 122 0.99 26.38 -4.20
C ASP A 122 1.35 25.44 -3.05
N VAL A 123 0.42 25.22 -2.13
CA VAL A 123 0.56 24.28 -1.01
C VAL A 123 0.55 22.83 -1.48
N LEU A 124 -0.37 22.46 -2.39
CA LEU A 124 -0.40 21.13 -3.00
C LEU A 124 0.91 20.80 -3.72
N SER A 125 1.45 21.75 -4.50
CA SER A 125 2.73 21.60 -5.17
C SER A 125 3.89 21.39 -4.18
N ALA A 126 3.90 22.13 -3.06
CA ALA A 126 4.91 21.96 -2.02
C ALA A 126 4.84 20.56 -1.38
N ILE A 127 3.64 20.08 -1.06
CA ILE A 127 3.41 18.74 -0.50
C ILE A 127 3.82 17.65 -1.52
N SER A 128 3.40 17.77 -2.78
CA SER A 128 3.77 16.84 -3.86
C SER A 128 5.29 16.73 -3.97
N LYS A 129 5.99 17.86 -4.08
CA LYS A 129 7.46 17.90 -4.13
C LYS A 129 8.10 17.30 -2.88
N SER A 130 7.52 17.50 -1.70
CA SER A 130 8.03 16.91 -0.48
C SER A 130 7.90 15.39 -0.49
N ILE A 131 6.73 14.84 -0.85
CA ILE A 131 6.54 13.39 -0.96
C ILE A 131 7.48 12.79 -2.01
N ALA A 132 7.62 13.43 -3.17
CA ALA A 132 8.57 13.01 -4.21
C ALA A 132 10.02 12.96 -3.71
N ARG A 133 10.43 13.84 -2.77
CA ARG A 133 11.77 13.78 -2.16
C ARG A 133 11.96 12.54 -1.29
N PHE A 134 10.93 12.06 -0.60
CA PHE A 134 10.99 10.77 0.11
C PHE A 134 11.18 9.61 -0.88
N ALA A 135 10.43 9.61 -1.99
CA ALA A 135 10.60 8.62 -3.06
C ALA A 135 12.02 8.64 -3.65
N GLU A 136 12.52 9.84 -4.01
CA GLU A 136 13.86 10.04 -4.58
C GLU A 136 14.95 9.50 -3.65
N ASN A 137 14.85 9.78 -2.35
CA ASN A 137 15.80 9.27 -1.36
C ASN A 137 15.70 7.75 -1.15
N ALA A 138 14.49 7.19 -1.17
CA ALA A 138 14.27 5.75 -1.10
C ALA A 138 14.93 5.04 -2.29
N ILE A 139 14.70 5.53 -3.51
CA ILE A 139 15.27 4.99 -4.76
C ILE A 139 16.81 5.09 -4.75
N LYS A 140 17.38 6.19 -4.25
CA LYS A 140 18.83 6.39 -4.15
C LYS A 140 19.50 5.62 -3.01
N SER A 141 18.73 4.90 -2.21
CA SER A 141 19.26 4.13 -1.09
C SER A 141 20.06 2.91 -1.54
N SER A 142 20.60 2.16 -0.58
CA SER A 142 21.27 0.88 -0.86
C SER A 142 20.28 -0.28 -1.08
N LEU A 143 18.98 -0.02 -1.02
CA LEU A 143 17.93 -1.02 -1.24
C LEU A 143 17.53 -1.01 -2.72
N ASN A 144 17.18 -2.18 -3.25
CA ASN A 144 16.70 -2.31 -4.61
C ASN A 144 15.20 -1.93 -4.68
N VAL A 145 14.90 -0.63 -4.67
CA VAL A 145 13.52 -0.16 -4.86
C VAL A 145 13.11 -0.40 -6.30
N THR A 146 12.04 -1.17 -6.50
CA THR A 146 11.52 -1.51 -7.84
C THR A 146 10.12 -0.95 -8.07
N CYS A 147 9.47 -0.45 -7.02
CA CYS A 147 8.13 0.12 -7.11
C CYS A 147 7.93 1.18 -6.02
N ILE A 148 7.34 2.32 -6.40
CA ILE A 148 6.76 3.30 -5.48
C ILE A 148 5.24 3.17 -5.58
N SER A 149 4.55 3.18 -4.45
CA SER A 149 3.10 3.35 -4.41
C SER A 149 2.73 4.62 -3.70
N ILE A 150 1.76 5.31 -4.28
CA ILE A 150 1.17 6.52 -3.77
C ILE A 150 -0.25 6.16 -3.32
N ASP A 151 -0.53 6.31 -2.03
CA ASP A 151 -1.79 5.91 -1.43
C ASP A 151 -2.64 7.14 -1.13
N ASP A 152 -3.68 7.37 -1.94
CA ASP A 152 -4.66 8.47 -1.80
C ASP A 152 -6.08 7.92 -1.62
N PRO A 153 -6.38 7.26 -0.48
CA PRO A 153 -7.63 6.53 -0.28
C PRO A 153 -8.88 7.43 -0.31
N SER A 154 -8.76 8.72 0.01
CA SER A 154 -9.89 9.65 -0.06
C SER A 154 -10.34 10.00 -1.47
N LEU A 155 -9.50 9.81 -2.49
CA LEU A 155 -9.87 10.07 -3.88
C LEU A 155 -10.95 9.09 -4.36
N GLY A 156 -12.07 9.62 -4.84
CA GLY A 156 -13.23 8.83 -5.26
C GLY A 156 -14.15 8.39 -4.10
N LEU A 157 -13.73 8.55 -2.84
CA LEU A 157 -14.56 8.25 -1.67
C LEU A 157 -15.07 9.50 -0.96
N ASN A 158 -14.27 10.57 -0.89
CA ASN A 158 -14.68 11.83 -0.29
C ASN A 158 -15.38 12.72 -1.33
N PRO A 159 -16.70 12.96 -1.23
CA PRO A 159 -17.43 13.76 -2.21
C PRO A 159 -16.97 15.22 -2.24
N GLU A 160 -16.37 15.75 -1.18
CA GLU A 160 -15.86 17.11 -1.12
C GLU A 160 -14.49 17.27 -1.81
N LEU A 161 -13.77 16.16 -2.03
CA LEU A 161 -12.47 16.15 -2.71
C LEU A 161 -12.68 15.90 -4.22
N GLN A 162 -12.88 16.99 -4.96
CA GLN A 162 -13.11 16.98 -6.41
C GLN A 162 -12.00 17.75 -7.14
N PRO A 163 -10.77 17.21 -7.20
CA PRO A 163 -9.67 17.89 -7.88
C PRO A 163 -9.94 18.02 -9.39
N THR A 164 -9.50 19.16 -9.95
CA THR A 164 -9.49 19.39 -11.40
C THR A 164 -8.36 18.59 -12.07
N PRO A 165 -8.39 18.37 -13.39
CA PRO A 165 -7.29 17.72 -14.10
C PRO A 165 -5.93 18.39 -13.85
N GLU A 166 -5.88 19.72 -13.82
CA GLU A 166 -4.63 20.46 -13.56
C GLU A 166 -4.11 20.22 -12.13
N GLN A 167 -5.01 20.08 -11.14
CA GLN A 167 -4.62 19.75 -9.78
C GLN A 167 -4.16 18.30 -9.64
N MET A 168 -4.76 17.38 -10.41
CA MET A 168 -4.28 16.00 -10.50
C MET A 168 -2.87 15.97 -11.06
N GLU A 169 -2.62 16.64 -12.19
CA GLU A 169 -1.29 16.73 -12.78
C GLU A 169 -0.28 17.34 -11.80
N LEU A 170 -0.61 18.49 -11.19
CA LEU A 170 0.24 19.15 -10.21
C LEU A 170 0.58 18.27 -9.00
N ALA A 171 -0.33 17.40 -8.58
CA ALA A 171 -0.11 16.48 -7.48
C ALA A 171 0.91 15.39 -7.85
N TYR A 172 0.88 14.87 -9.07
CA TYR A 172 1.63 13.65 -9.43
C TYR A 172 2.80 13.87 -10.42
N GLU A 173 2.93 15.04 -11.05
CA GLU A 173 4.01 15.36 -12.02
C GLU A 173 5.43 15.13 -11.46
N ASN A 174 5.61 15.24 -10.14
CA ASN A 174 6.91 15.11 -9.48
C ASN A 174 7.34 13.65 -9.24
N PHE A 175 6.52 12.68 -9.63
CA PHE A 175 6.76 11.24 -9.40
C PHE A 175 7.31 10.52 -10.63
N ASP A 176 7.82 11.23 -11.63
CA ASP A 176 8.53 10.64 -12.78
C ASP A 176 9.83 9.97 -12.33
N PHE A 177 9.80 8.64 -12.17
CA PHE A 177 10.89 7.81 -11.69
C PHE A 177 11.15 6.63 -12.64
N SER A 178 12.37 6.08 -12.60
CA SER A 178 12.73 4.92 -13.43
C SER A 178 12.26 3.57 -12.86
N VAL A 179 11.31 3.58 -11.92
CA VAL A 179 10.74 2.40 -11.25
C VAL A 179 9.24 2.50 -11.36
N ASP A 180 8.53 1.37 -11.31
CA ASP A 180 7.07 1.37 -11.44
C ASP A 180 6.42 2.28 -10.38
N VAL A 181 5.59 3.21 -10.81
CA VAL A 181 4.82 4.11 -9.94
C VAL A 181 3.37 3.65 -9.92
N GLN A 182 2.96 3.12 -8.78
CA GLN A 182 1.59 2.70 -8.51
C GLN A 182 0.79 3.84 -7.85
N ILE A 183 -0.49 3.95 -8.20
CA ILE A 183 -1.48 4.65 -7.38
C ILE A 183 -2.40 3.62 -6.72
N HIS A 184 -2.57 3.67 -5.40
CA HIS A 184 -3.50 2.79 -4.69
C HIS A 184 -4.82 3.52 -4.43
N LEU A 185 -5.91 3.02 -5.02
CA LEU A 185 -7.26 3.58 -4.87
C LEU A 185 -8.20 2.61 -4.16
N HIS A 186 -8.91 3.08 -3.14
CA HIS A 186 -9.94 2.30 -2.44
C HIS A 186 -11.26 2.16 -3.24
N ALA A 187 -11.43 2.97 -4.30
CA ALA A 187 -12.57 2.88 -5.20
C ALA A 187 -12.11 3.15 -6.64
N PRO A 188 -12.67 2.43 -7.63
CA PRO A 188 -12.29 2.62 -9.04
C PRO A 188 -12.82 3.94 -9.59
N LEU A 189 -13.71 4.66 -8.89
CA LEU A 189 -14.42 5.82 -9.43
C LEU A 189 -13.51 6.87 -10.11
N TYR A 190 -12.28 7.03 -9.62
CA TYR A 190 -11.32 8.00 -10.14
C TYR A 190 -10.23 7.40 -11.01
N TYR A 191 -10.24 6.10 -11.32
CA TYR A 191 -9.16 5.48 -12.12
C TYR A 191 -8.95 6.19 -13.46
N GLN A 192 -10.03 6.61 -14.12
CA GLN A 192 -9.97 7.33 -15.40
C GLN A 192 -9.21 8.66 -15.31
N LYS A 193 -9.23 9.32 -14.14
CA LYS A 193 -8.49 10.57 -13.91
C LYS A 193 -6.98 10.35 -13.86
N PHE A 194 -6.52 9.12 -13.71
CA PHE A 194 -5.10 8.76 -13.69
C PHE A 194 -4.58 8.25 -15.04
N LEU A 195 -5.46 7.97 -16.00
CA LEU A 195 -5.05 7.51 -17.33
C LEU A 195 -4.16 8.53 -18.04
N GLU A 196 -4.45 9.83 -17.89
CA GLU A 196 -3.69 10.92 -18.50
C GLU A 196 -2.44 11.32 -17.70
N ILE A 197 -2.29 10.88 -16.45
CA ILE A 197 -1.14 11.24 -15.62
C ILE A 197 0.06 10.39 -16.07
N GLU A 198 1.04 11.00 -16.72
CA GLU A 198 2.19 10.29 -17.28
C GLU A 198 3.01 9.57 -16.21
N ALA A 199 3.20 10.22 -15.04
CA ALA A 199 4.02 9.70 -13.94
C ALA A 199 3.44 8.48 -13.20
N ILE A 200 2.23 8.01 -13.53
CA ILE A 200 1.61 6.83 -12.90
C ILE A 200 1.58 5.67 -13.90
N ASP A 201 2.29 4.59 -13.62
CA ASP A 201 2.37 3.44 -14.52
C ASP A 201 1.29 2.39 -14.23
N VAL A 202 0.92 2.24 -12.96
CA VAL A 202 0.08 1.13 -12.49
C VAL A 202 -1.06 1.64 -11.62
N ILE A 203 -2.29 1.25 -11.95
CA ILE A 203 -3.49 1.57 -11.17
C ILE A 203 -3.83 0.41 -10.25
N GLY A 204 -3.79 0.67 -8.94
CA GLY A 204 -4.14 -0.28 -7.89
C GLY A 204 -5.59 -0.19 -7.47
N VAL A 205 -6.27 -1.34 -7.45
CA VAL A 205 -7.68 -1.45 -7.07
C VAL A 205 -7.93 -2.59 -6.08
N GLU A 206 -8.84 -2.34 -5.14
CA GLU A 206 -9.31 -3.33 -4.17
C GLU A 206 -10.51 -4.10 -4.75
N SER A 207 -10.36 -5.40 -4.96
CA SER A 207 -11.38 -6.22 -5.64
C SER A 207 -11.71 -7.54 -4.96
N ALA A 208 -10.93 -7.98 -3.98
CA ALA A 208 -11.14 -9.28 -3.34
C ALA A 208 -12.41 -9.30 -2.49
N LYS A 209 -12.74 -8.18 -1.85
CA LYS A 209 -14.00 -8.01 -1.10
C LYS A 209 -15.22 -7.92 -2.01
N ASP A 210 -15.12 -7.22 -3.13
CA ASP A 210 -16.18 -7.08 -4.12
C ASP A 210 -15.60 -7.14 -5.54
N GLU A 211 -15.68 -8.33 -6.13
CA GLU A 211 -15.14 -8.60 -7.47
C GLU A 211 -15.83 -7.76 -8.56
N ASN A 212 -17.03 -7.22 -8.29
CA ASN A 212 -17.72 -6.35 -9.25
C ASN A 212 -16.99 -5.03 -9.50
N VAL A 213 -16.05 -4.65 -8.62
CA VAL A 213 -15.17 -3.49 -8.83
C VAL A 213 -14.44 -3.57 -10.17
N MET A 214 -14.04 -4.78 -10.60
CA MET A 214 -13.36 -5.00 -11.87
C MET A 214 -14.22 -4.63 -13.09
N ASN A 215 -15.55 -4.68 -12.98
CA ASN A 215 -16.45 -4.33 -14.09
C ASN A 215 -16.48 -2.82 -14.40
N PHE A 216 -15.92 -1.99 -13.51
CA PHE A 216 -15.83 -0.54 -13.71
C PHE A 216 -14.52 -0.12 -14.36
N ILE A 217 -13.63 -1.07 -14.68
CA ILE A 217 -12.33 -0.80 -15.27
C ILE A 217 -12.35 -1.29 -16.71
N ASP A 218 -12.05 -0.41 -17.65
CA ASP A 218 -11.97 -0.74 -19.06
C ASP A 218 -10.53 -1.13 -19.45
N ALA A 219 -10.36 -2.38 -19.89
CA ALA A 219 -9.07 -2.91 -20.34
C ALA A 219 -8.55 -2.19 -21.61
N GLU A 220 -9.45 -1.78 -22.52
CA GLU A 220 -9.08 -1.07 -23.74
C GLU A 220 -8.55 0.34 -23.42
N GLU A 221 -9.12 1.00 -22.41
CA GLU A 221 -8.60 2.29 -21.93
C GLU A 221 -7.19 2.12 -21.36
N LEU A 222 -6.97 1.15 -20.48
CA LEU A 222 -5.65 0.88 -19.91
C LEU A 222 -4.59 0.63 -21.00
N GLU A 223 -4.90 -0.22 -21.99
CA GLU A 223 -4.02 -0.46 -23.14
C GLU A 223 -3.72 0.83 -23.93
N SER A 224 -4.75 1.66 -24.17
CA SER A 224 -4.60 2.87 -24.97
C SER A 224 -3.75 3.95 -24.31
N TYR A 225 -3.70 3.97 -22.97
CA TYR A 225 -2.91 4.91 -22.16
C TYR A 225 -1.62 4.28 -21.60
N ASP A 226 -1.28 3.05 -22.02
CA ASP A 226 -0.10 2.31 -21.57
C ASP A 226 -0.05 2.17 -20.03
N LYS A 227 -1.21 1.88 -19.43
CA LYS A 227 -1.36 1.70 -17.98
C LYS A 227 -1.53 0.23 -17.63
N MET A 228 -0.93 -0.17 -16.51
CA MET A 228 -1.05 -1.51 -15.96
C MET A 228 -1.95 -1.54 -14.72
N LEU A 229 -2.27 -2.73 -14.24
CA LEU A 229 -3.10 -2.95 -13.06
C LEU A 229 -2.35 -3.63 -11.92
N ARG A 230 -2.69 -3.18 -10.71
CA ARG A 230 -2.44 -3.91 -9.47
C ARG A 230 -3.79 -4.36 -8.90
N ILE A 231 -4.03 -5.67 -8.83
CA ILE A 231 -5.33 -6.24 -8.42
C ILE A 231 -5.26 -6.82 -7.00
N GLY A 232 -6.15 -6.36 -6.12
CA GLY A 232 -6.40 -7.00 -4.83
C GLY A 232 -7.12 -8.35 -5.01
N ILE A 233 -6.48 -9.44 -4.61
CA ILE A 233 -6.96 -10.83 -4.79
C ILE A 233 -7.27 -11.55 -3.46
N SER A 234 -6.80 -11.00 -2.34
CA SER A 234 -7.11 -11.50 -1.00
C SER A 234 -7.68 -10.41 -0.10
N ARG A 235 -8.74 -10.72 0.62
CA ARG A 235 -9.45 -9.76 1.48
C ARG A 235 -8.59 -9.35 2.68
N SER A 236 -8.49 -8.05 2.92
CA SER A 236 -7.83 -7.46 4.09
C SER A 236 -8.80 -6.90 5.14
N ASP A 237 -10.12 -7.06 4.95
CA ASP A 237 -11.16 -6.59 5.88
C ASP A 237 -11.39 -7.60 7.03
N ILE A 238 -10.36 -7.81 7.85
CA ILE A 238 -10.31 -8.84 8.90
C ILE A 238 -11.51 -8.84 9.85
N ASP A 239 -12.03 -7.66 10.18
CA ASP A 239 -13.18 -7.56 11.08
C ASP A 239 -14.45 -8.16 10.47
N ALA A 240 -14.64 -7.96 9.17
CA ALA A 240 -15.75 -8.54 8.43
C ALA A 240 -15.57 -10.05 8.25
N LEU A 241 -14.33 -10.51 7.98
CA LEU A 241 -14.01 -11.94 7.93
C LEU A 241 -14.33 -12.64 9.26
N ILE A 242 -13.90 -12.06 10.39
CA ILE A 242 -14.18 -12.61 11.72
C ILE A 242 -15.69 -12.60 12.01
N ALA A 243 -16.41 -11.53 11.65
CA ALA A 243 -17.85 -11.44 11.83
C ALA A 243 -18.63 -12.50 11.01
N GLU A 244 -18.23 -12.72 9.77
CA GLU A 244 -18.78 -13.75 8.88
C GLU A 244 -18.53 -15.15 9.46
N PHE A 245 -17.30 -15.44 9.88
CA PHE A 245 -16.94 -16.72 10.49
C PHE A 245 -17.70 -16.99 11.80
N ASN A 246 -17.79 -16.00 12.68
CA ASN A 246 -18.55 -16.12 13.93
C ASN A 246 -20.02 -16.43 13.69
N THR A 247 -20.62 -15.79 12.68
CA THR A 247 -22.02 -16.02 12.30
C THR A 247 -22.20 -17.44 11.76
N LYS A 248 -21.28 -17.89 10.89
CA LYS A 248 -21.33 -19.20 10.26
C LYS A 248 -21.18 -20.36 11.25
N HIS A 249 -20.29 -20.22 12.23
CA HIS A 249 -19.94 -21.28 13.17
C HIS A 249 -20.54 -21.13 14.57
N ASN A 250 -21.24 -20.02 14.82
CA ASN A 250 -21.80 -19.68 16.14
C ASN A 250 -20.73 -19.69 17.25
N VAL A 251 -19.60 -19.03 16.98
CA VAL A 251 -18.43 -18.90 17.89
C VAL A 251 -18.09 -17.43 18.14
N ASN A 252 -17.07 -17.19 18.96
CA ASN A 252 -16.50 -15.86 19.19
C ASN A 252 -14.98 -15.88 19.01
N ALA A 253 -14.54 -15.79 17.75
CA ALA A 253 -13.14 -15.81 17.35
C ALA A 253 -12.35 -14.56 17.82
N TRP A 254 -13.00 -13.45 18.15
CA TRP A 254 -12.33 -12.23 18.63
C TRP A 254 -11.44 -12.43 19.87
N LYS A 255 -11.66 -13.52 20.61
CA LYS A 255 -10.93 -13.86 21.83
C LYS A 255 -9.98 -15.05 21.68
N ASP A 256 -9.84 -15.58 20.47
CA ASP A 256 -9.14 -16.84 20.23
C ASP A 256 -8.33 -16.76 18.92
N ARG A 257 -7.00 -16.75 19.06
CA ARG A 257 -6.08 -16.64 17.91
C ARG A 257 -6.24 -17.80 16.94
N ASP A 258 -6.47 -19.01 17.43
CA ASP A 258 -6.62 -20.19 16.59
C ASP A 258 -7.89 -20.09 15.75
N LEU A 259 -8.96 -19.52 16.32
CA LEU A 259 -10.20 -19.29 15.57
C LEU A 259 -10.05 -18.18 14.52
N ILE A 260 -9.23 -17.15 14.76
CA ILE A 260 -8.95 -16.09 13.77
C ILE A 260 -8.16 -16.68 12.59
N VAL A 261 -7.13 -17.48 12.87
CA VAL A 261 -6.35 -18.17 11.82
C VAL A 261 -7.26 -19.11 11.02
N LYS A 262 -8.13 -19.87 11.68
CA LYS A 262 -9.14 -20.72 11.01
C LYS A 262 -10.13 -19.91 10.16
N ALA A 263 -10.53 -18.72 10.62
CA ALA A 263 -11.40 -17.86 9.84
C ALA A 263 -10.74 -17.43 8.53
N ILE A 264 -9.45 -17.08 8.57
CA ILE A 264 -8.66 -16.75 7.37
C ILE A 264 -8.54 -17.97 6.47
N ASP A 265 -8.19 -19.14 7.01
CA ASP A 265 -8.08 -20.37 6.21
C ASP A 265 -9.37 -20.79 5.52
N GLU A 266 -10.52 -20.54 6.15
CA GLU A 266 -11.80 -20.92 5.58
C GLU A 266 -12.36 -19.87 4.61
N LEU A 267 -12.22 -18.58 4.97
CA LEU A 267 -12.83 -17.48 4.21
C LEU A 267 -11.93 -16.95 3.09
N GLU A 268 -10.62 -16.98 3.30
CA GLU A 268 -9.55 -16.58 2.37
C GLU A 268 -8.55 -17.73 2.19
N SER A 269 -9.09 -18.91 1.81
CA SER A 269 -8.28 -20.07 1.47
C SER A 269 -7.52 -19.87 0.16
N PRO A 270 -6.42 -20.61 -0.09
CA PRO A 270 -5.72 -20.58 -1.36
C PRO A 270 -6.63 -20.84 -2.57
N GLU A 271 -7.64 -21.71 -2.44
CA GLU A 271 -8.60 -22.03 -3.51
C GLU A 271 -9.45 -20.82 -3.88
N LYS A 272 -9.97 -20.09 -2.88
CA LYS A 272 -10.79 -18.89 -3.13
C LYS A 272 -9.98 -17.76 -3.75
N ILE A 273 -8.76 -17.56 -3.26
CA ILE A 273 -7.86 -16.54 -3.82
C ILE A 273 -7.49 -16.92 -5.26
N TYR A 274 -7.21 -18.20 -5.52
CA TYR A 274 -6.95 -18.72 -6.86
C TYR A 274 -8.11 -18.44 -7.83
N GLU A 275 -9.36 -18.69 -7.42
CA GLU A 275 -10.54 -18.38 -8.24
C GLU A 275 -10.63 -16.88 -8.59
N ARG A 276 -10.24 -15.99 -7.66
CA ARG A 276 -10.18 -14.55 -7.95
C ARG A 276 -9.06 -14.18 -8.92
N ILE A 277 -7.89 -14.81 -8.81
CA ILE A 277 -6.80 -14.63 -9.77
C ILE A 277 -7.26 -15.05 -11.17
N GLU A 278 -7.90 -16.22 -11.30
CA GLU A 278 -8.42 -16.70 -12.60
C GLU A 278 -9.41 -15.71 -13.21
N LYS A 279 -10.36 -15.20 -12.41
CA LYS A 279 -11.32 -14.20 -12.90
C LYS A 279 -10.65 -12.91 -13.34
N ALA A 280 -9.75 -12.36 -12.52
CA ALA A 280 -9.03 -11.14 -12.87
C ALA A 280 -8.21 -11.31 -14.17
N TYR A 281 -7.47 -12.41 -14.28
CA TYR A 281 -6.64 -12.69 -15.45
C TYR A 281 -7.48 -12.98 -16.71
N ASN A 282 -8.67 -13.57 -16.57
CA ASN A 282 -9.60 -13.72 -17.70
C ASN A 282 -10.14 -12.39 -18.23
N ILE A 283 -10.21 -11.35 -17.39
CA ILE A 283 -10.69 -10.02 -17.78
C ILE A 283 -9.53 -9.18 -18.35
N PHE A 284 -8.39 -9.13 -17.64
CA PHE A 284 -7.31 -8.18 -17.91
C PHE A 284 -6.05 -8.81 -18.51
N GLY A 285 -5.88 -10.13 -18.41
CA GLY A 285 -4.74 -10.85 -18.96
C GLY A 285 -3.39 -10.27 -18.50
N GLU A 286 -2.55 -9.91 -19.49
CA GLU A 286 -1.20 -9.38 -19.26
C GLU A 286 -1.18 -7.93 -18.76
N LEU A 287 -2.31 -7.22 -18.70
CA LEU A 287 -2.38 -5.89 -18.08
C LEU A 287 -2.18 -5.93 -16.57
N ILE A 288 -2.27 -7.10 -15.95
CA ILE A 288 -1.98 -7.26 -14.53
C ILE A 288 -0.46 -7.30 -14.34
N ALA A 289 0.08 -6.24 -13.74
CA ALA A 289 1.51 -6.17 -13.37
C ALA A 289 1.75 -6.64 -11.93
N TYR A 290 0.76 -6.45 -11.04
CA TYR A 290 0.88 -6.76 -9.61
C TYR A 290 -0.41 -7.38 -9.06
N VAL A 291 -0.26 -8.25 -8.07
CA VAL A 291 -1.37 -8.76 -7.28
C VAL A 291 -0.99 -8.83 -5.81
N GLY A 292 -1.98 -8.78 -4.91
CA GLY A 292 -1.76 -8.93 -3.48
C GLY A 292 -3.03 -8.75 -2.66
N PRO A 293 -2.94 -8.45 -1.36
CA PRO A 293 -4.11 -8.14 -0.53
C PRO A 293 -4.79 -6.85 -0.98
N ASP A 294 -6.11 -6.72 -0.77
CA ASP A 294 -6.85 -5.50 -1.10
C ASP A 294 -6.17 -4.26 -0.53
N CYS A 295 -5.93 -4.22 0.77
CA CYS A 295 -5.32 -3.09 1.48
C CYS A 295 -4.19 -3.54 2.43
N GLY A 296 -3.64 -2.60 3.21
CA GLY A 296 -2.65 -2.90 4.24
C GLY A 296 -3.19 -3.80 5.35
N LEU A 297 -2.31 -4.59 5.97
CA LEU A 297 -2.64 -5.58 6.99
C LEU A 297 -2.48 -5.03 8.41
N GLY A 298 -2.20 -3.74 8.61
CA GLY A 298 -1.99 -3.14 9.92
C GLY A 298 -3.18 -3.28 10.89
N GLY A 299 -4.39 -3.48 10.37
CA GLY A 299 -5.60 -3.76 11.16
C GLY A 299 -5.73 -5.20 11.65
N PHE A 300 -4.86 -6.12 11.20
CA PHE A 300 -4.93 -7.52 11.63
C PHE A 300 -4.56 -7.63 13.13
N PRO A 301 -5.25 -8.50 13.88
CA PRO A 301 -5.11 -8.58 15.33
C PRO A 301 -3.74 -9.10 15.78
N THR A 302 -3.06 -9.87 14.93
CA THR A 302 -1.71 -10.41 15.21
C THR A 302 -0.88 -10.52 13.94
N GLN A 303 0.45 -10.53 14.09
CA GLN A 303 1.36 -10.81 12.98
C GLN A 303 1.14 -12.21 12.40
N GLU A 304 0.80 -13.19 13.23
CA GLU A 304 0.48 -14.56 12.80
C GLU A 304 -0.72 -14.58 11.83
N SER A 305 -1.81 -13.88 12.18
CA SER A 305 -2.96 -13.78 11.27
C SER A 305 -2.63 -13.08 9.95
N ALA A 306 -1.77 -12.06 9.96
CA ALA A 306 -1.36 -11.38 8.73
C ALA A 306 -0.43 -12.26 7.86
N VAL A 307 0.53 -12.95 8.50
CA VAL A 307 1.37 -13.97 7.85
C VAL A 307 0.51 -15.03 7.20
N LYS A 308 -0.52 -15.51 7.88
CA LYS A 308 -1.39 -16.56 7.35
C LYS A 308 -2.10 -16.15 6.07
N LEU A 309 -2.61 -14.93 6.01
CA LEU A 309 -3.22 -14.41 4.78
C LEU A 309 -2.18 -14.37 3.64
N LEU A 310 -0.99 -13.83 3.91
CA LEU A 310 0.09 -13.73 2.91
C LEU A 310 0.53 -15.11 2.41
N GLU A 311 0.63 -16.12 3.29
CA GLU A 311 0.95 -17.50 2.92
C GLU A 311 -0.13 -18.10 2.02
N ASN A 312 -1.42 -17.92 2.37
CA ASN A 312 -2.52 -18.40 1.55
C ASN A 312 -2.53 -17.73 0.16
N THR A 313 -2.23 -16.42 0.11
CA THR A 313 -2.10 -15.66 -1.14
C THR A 313 -0.92 -16.16 -1.98
N ALA A 314 0.25 -16.36 -1.38
CA ALA A 314 1.42 -16.89 -2.05
C ALA A 314 1.17 -18.29 -2.63
N GLU A 315 0.50 -19.15 -1.87
CA GLU A 315 0.14 -20.49 -2.32
C GLU A 315 -0.80 -20.44 -3.53
N ALA A 316 -1.83 -19.59 -3.49
CA ALA A 316 -2.73 -19.40 -4.62
C ALA A 316 -2.00 -18.90 -5.88
N ILE A 317 -1.11 -17.91 -5.74
CA ILE A 317 -0.30 -17.38 -6.83
C ILE A 317 0.63 -18.45 -7.39
N SER A 318 1.29 -19.22 -6.53
CA SER A 318 2.16 -20.33 -6.96
C SER A 318 1.39 -21.36 -7.76
N ARG A 319 0.20 -21.76 -7.31
CA ARG A 319 -0.68 -22.70 -8.02
C ARG A 319 -1.12 -22.16 -9.38
N PHE A 320 -1.36 -20.85 -9.48
CA PHE A 320 -1.73 -20.20 -10.74
C PHE A 320 -0.56 -20.10 -11.73
N LYS A 321 0.65 -19.77 -11.26
CA LYS A 321 1.85 -19.67 -12.10
C LYS A 321 2.37 -21.03 -12.61
N GLY A 322 2.07 -22.14 -11.90
CA GLY A 322 2.44 -23.51 -12.28
C GLY A 322 3.55 -24.09 -11.42
#